data_AF-A0AAU6B262-F1
#
_entry.id   AF-A0AAU6B262-F1
#
_cell.length_a   1.000
_cell.length_b   1.000
_cell.length_c   1.000
_cell.angle_alpha   90.00
_cell.angle_beta   90.00
_cell.angle_gamma   90.00
#
_symmetry.space_group_name_H-M   'P 1'
#
loop_
_entity.id
_entity.type
_entity.pdbx_description
1 polymer ?
#
loop_
_entity_poly.entity_id
_entity_poly.type
_entity_poly.pdbx_seq_one_letter_code
_entity_poly.pdbx_strand_id
1 'polypeptide(L)'
;MNDYEPAGRPSSPLASPDRARGPHARRSRWAKRGTWVAAAGLTVAMVGLAGAGTASAAELSQPAASTPVGGGPAAPPSDGGTTGIVDSKSASSFTLATATGVEVTVNEDSATTYRLGPLPAPANVLRTGESVLVLGLVNSATITASQVTVQPFGDGGAAAAQKAGVIAFQQGVPSPVQSVGQIPDYTEGEGTIVSGTVADKATTAAQAVVPGGIVDRVVQLSDGEYEVHNISINWPHHVFVSKDFKVVGYE
;
A
#
# COMPACT_ATOMS: atom_id res chain seq x y z
N MET A 1 32.63 65.71 -1.42
CA MET A 1 32.84 64.26 -1.38
C MET A 1 33.96 63.97 -2.37
N ASN A 2 35.20 63.86 -1.88
CA ASN A 2 36.39 63.83 -2.74
C ASN A 2 36.96 62.41 -2.81
N ASP A 3 36.96 61.91 -4.05
CA ASP A 3 38.07 61.34 -4.81
C ASP A 3 38.91 60.15 -4.29
N TYR A 4 38.94 59.16 -5.18
CA TYR A 4 39.77 57.98 -5.32
C TYR A 4 41.01 58.31 -6.15
N GLU A 5 42.22 57.87 -5.75
CA GLU A 5 43.26 57.15 -6.55
C GLU A 5 44.62 57.03 -5.79
N PRO A 6 45.68 56.29 -6.26
CA PRO A 6 46.26 55.18 -5.49
C PRO A 6 47.82 55.26 -5.36
N ALA A 7 48.44 54.09 -5.13
CA ALA A 7 49.85 53.71 -5.35
C ALA A 7 50.82 53.69 -4.15
N GLY A 8 51.48 52.54 -3.97
CA GLY A 8 52.60 52.35 -3.04
C GLY A 8 52.99 50.89 -2.79
N ARG A 9 53.65 50.23 -3.76
CA ARG A 9 54.63 49.14 -3.53
C ARG A 9 56.05 49.77 -3.43
N PRO A 10 57.19 49.09 -3.16
CA PRO A 10 57.46 47.64 -3.02
C PRO A 10 58.43 47.25 -1.88
N SER A 11 58.64 45.94 -1.67
CA SER A 11 59.95 45.32 -1.39
C SER A 11 59.83 43.80 -1.52
N SER A 12 60.47 43.23 -2.53
CA SER A 12 60.89 41.81 -2.62
C SER A 12 62.42 41.84 -2.69
N PRO A 13 63.17 40.74 -2.42
CA PRO A 13 63.27 39.70 -3.45
C PRO A 13 63.63 38.25 -3.03
N LEU A 14 63.43 37.35 -4.00
CA LEU A 14 64.25 36.19 -4.39
C LEU A 14 64.38 34.96 -3.45
N ALA A 15 63.73 33.86 -3.86
CA ALA A 15 64.44 32.74 -4.53
C ALA A 15 63.45 31.63 -4.98
N SER A 16 63.38 31.41 -6.30
CA SER A 16 63.05 30.14 -6.99
C SER A 16 64.37 29.36 -7.21
N PRO A 17 64.43 28.06 -7.62
CA PRO A 17 63.50 27.27 -8.47
C PRO A 17 63.29 25.84 -7.89
N ASP A 18 62.69 24.81 -8.50
CA ASP A 18 62.44 24.44 -9.89
C ASP A 18 61.38 23.31 -9.97
N ARG A 19 60.84 23.15 -11.19
CA ARG A 19 59.97 22.12 -11.77
C ARG A 19 59.86 20.73 -11.10
N ALA A 20 58.65 20.14 -11.15
CA ALA A 20 58.31 19.08 -12.14
C ALA A 20 56.89 18.48 -12.01
N ARG A 21 56.24 18.36 -13.18
CA ARG A 21 55.36 17.25 -13.67
C ARG A 21 54.13 16.82 -12.84
N GLY A 22 52.93 17.05 -13.40
CA GLY A 22 51.77 16.15 -13.22
C GLY A 22 51.90 14.90 -14.11
N PRO A 23 50.80 14.17 -14.44
CA PRO A 23 49.49 14.01 -13.80
C PRO A 23 49.15 12.51 -13.60
N HIS A 24 48.23 12.10 -12.71
CA HIS A 24 47.54 10.81 -12.88
C HIS A 24 46.12 10.80 -12.29
N ALA A 25 45.15 10.70 -13.19
CA ALA A 25 43.77 10.34 -12.94
C ALA A 25 43.66 8.93 -12.35
N ARG A 26 42.77 8.74 -11.37
CA ARG A 26 42.24 7.42 -11.03
C ARG A 26 40.71 7.44 -11.12
N ARG A 27 40.24 7.01 -12.29
CA ARG A 27 38.88 6.52 -12.52
C ARG A 27 38.70 5.22 -11.73
N SER A 28 37.81 5.22 -10.74
CA SER A 28 37.33 4.00 -10.11
C SER A 28 36.23 3.40 -10.97
N ARG A 29 36.53 2.26 -11.62
CA ARG A 29 35.53 1.39 -12.27
C ARG A 29 35.18 0.31 -11.26
N TRP A 30 33.97 0.32 -10.72
CA TRP A 30 33.50 -0.85 -9.99
C TRP A 30 32.84 -1.81 -10.99
N ALA A 31 33.47 -2.98 -11.10
CA ALA A 31 33.13 -4.01 -12.04
C ALA A 31 31.82 -4.73 -11.69
N LYS A 32 31.04 -4.98 -12.74
CA LYS A 32 29.97 -5.99 -12.79
C LYS A 32 30.52 -7.35 -12.39
N ARG A 33 29.81 -8.08 -11.52
CA ARG A 33 29.87 -9.54 -11.44
C ARG A 33 28.46 -10.08 -11.33
N GLY A 34 27.99 -10.67 -12.42
CA GLY A 34 26.84 -11.54 -12.42
C GLY A 34 27.22 -12.90 -11.85
N THR A 35 26.26 -13.56 -11.24
CA THR A 35 26.33 -14.99 -10.94
C THR A 35 24.93 -15.55 -11.14
N TRP A 36 24.76 -16.27 -12.24
CA TRP A 36 23.57 -17.07 -12.52
C TRP A 36 23.67 -18.34 -11.68
N VAL A 37 22.66 -18.60 -10.86
CA VAL A 37 22.49 -19.89 -10.16
C VAL A 37 21.48 -20.70 -10.94
N ALA A 38 21.94 -21.86 -11.43
CA ALA A 38 21.14 -22.88 -12.09
C ALA A 38 20.19 -23.53 -11.07
N ALA A 39 18.88 -23.49 -11.32
CA ALA A 39 17.91 -24.25 -10.57
C ALA A 39 17.77 -25.64 -11.22
N ALA A 40 18.15 -26.66 -10.46
CA ALA A 40 17.99 -28.07 -10.79
C ALA A 40 16.51 -28.47 -10.79
N GLY A 41 16.17 -29.36 -11.72
CA GLY A 41 14.81 -29.85 -11.94
C GLY A 41 14.28 -30.71 -10.81
N LEU A 42 12.97 -30.61 -10.61
CA LEU A 42 12.16 -31.61 -9.93
C LEU A 42 10.97 -31.92 -10.82
N THR A 43 11.08 -33.02 -11.57
CA THR A 43 9.99 -33.62 -12.35
C THR A 43 9.09 -34.40 -11.39
N VAL A 44 7.84 -33.98 -11.22
CA VAL A 44 6.79 -34.79 -10.59
C VAL A 44 6.04 -35.55 -11.69
N ALA A 45 6.04 -36.87 -11.58
CA ALA A 45 5.28 -37.77 -12.43
C ALA A 45 3.79 -37.69 -12.08
N MET A 46 2.96 -37.22 -13.02
CA MET A 46 1.51 -37.37 -12.96
C MET A 46 1.15 -38.74 -13.54
N VAL A 47 0.77 -39.68 -12.68
CA VAL A 47 0.09 -40.92 -13.06
C VAL A 47 -1.35 -40.57 -13.40
N GLY A 48 -1.79 -40.95 -14.60
CA GLY A 48 -3.15 -40.72 -15.07
C GLY A 48 -4.18 -41.62 -14.39
N LEU A 49 -5.41 -41.13 -14.31
CA LEU A 49 -6.59 -41.98 -14.23
C LEU A 49 -7.71 -41.38 -15.06
N ALA A 50 -8.03 -42.05 -16.16
CA ALA A 50 -9.22 -41.81 -16.95
C ALA A 50 -10.43 -42.47 -16.25
N GLY A 51 -11.52 -41.73 -16.12
CA GLY A 51 -12.81 -42.24 -15.66
C GLY A 51 -13.93 -41.36 -16.21
N ALA A 52 -14.54 -41.79 -17.31
CA ALA A 52 -15.82 -41.26 -17.76
C ALA A 52 -16.94 -41.81 -16.87
N GLY A 53 -17.84 -40.95 -16.40
CA GLY A 53 -19.02 -41.36 -15.64
C GLY A 53 -19.89 -40.16 -15.32
N THR A 54 -20.90 -39.91 -16.15
CA THR A 54 -22.03 -39.03 -15.83
C THR A 54 -22.88 -39.69 -14.73
N ALA A 55 -23.03 -39.02 -13.58
CA ALA A 55 -24.10 -39.31 -12.64
C ALA A 55 -24.55 -38.01 -11.96
N SER A 56 -25.80 -37.61 -12.21
CA SER A 56 -26.55 -36.69 -11.34
C SER A 56 -27.12 -37.49 -10.18
N ALA A 57 -26.98 -37.01 -8.93
CA ALA A 57 -27.98 -37.20 -7.88
C ALA A 57 -27.66 -36.37 -6.63
N ALA A 58 -28.66 -35.54 -6.29
CA ALA A 58 -29.20 -35.23 -4.96
C ALA A 58 -28.34 -34.53 -3.89
N GLU A 59 -28.81 -33.33 -3.55
CA GLU A 59 -28.67 -32.70 -2.24
C GLU A 59 -28.99 -33.68 -1.11
N LEU A 60 -28.08 -33.77 -0.15
CA LEU A 60 -28.38 -34.21 1.21
C LEU A 60 -27.82 -33.17 2.18
N SER A 61 -28.75 -32.46 2.81
CA SER A 61 -28.51 -31.47 3.85
C SER A 61 -27.71 -32.08 5.01
N GLN A 62 -26.59 -31.45 5.36
CA GLN A 62 -25.91 -31.66 6.64
C GLN A 62 -26.05 -30.41 7.51
N PRO A 63 -26.17 -30.57 8.84
CA PRO A 63 -26.63 -29.53 9.74
C PRO A 63 -25.58 -28.43 9.91
N ALA A 64 -26.06 -27.20 10.11
CA ALA A 64 -25.26 -26.01 10.29
C ALA A 64 -24.24 -26.18 11.42
N ALA A 65 -22.96 -26.03 11.09
CA ALA A 65 -21.95 -25.70 12.08
C ALA A 65 -22.29 -24.33 12.65
N SER A 66 -22.50 -24.26 13.97
CA SER A 66 -22.72 -23.03 14.73
C SER A 66 -21.57 -22.05 14.47
N THR A 67 -21.87 -20.95 13.78
CA THR A 67 -20.96 -19.81 13.64
C THR A 67 -20.65 -19.23 15.02
N PRO A 68 -19.38 -18.92 15.33
CA PRO A 68 -19.06 -18.16 16.54
C PRO A 68 -19.80 -16.82 16.52
N VAL A 69 -20.47 -16.51 17.62
CA VAL A 69 -21.09 -15.21 17.89
C VAL A 69 -19.95 -14.20 18.04
N GLY A 70 -19.76 -13.32 17.07
CA GLY A 70 -18.74 -12.27 17.17
C GLY A 70 -18.44 -11.48 15.89
N GLY A 71 -18.83 -11.96 14.71
CA GLY A 71 -18.78 -11.15 13.49
C GLY A 71 -20.16 -10.56 13.20
N GLY A 72 -20.27 -9.24 13.13
CA GLY A 72 -21.44 -8.59 12.55
C GLY A 72 -21.70 -9.06 11.11
N PRO A 73 -22.87 -8.76 10.53
CA PRO A 73 -23.12 -9.04 9.11
C PRO A 73 -22.00 -8.44 8.24
N ALA A 74 -21.57 -9.18 7.21
CA ALA A 74 -20.62 -8.63 6.24
C ALA A 74 -21.18 -7.32 5.65
N ALA A 75 -20.35 -6.27 5.64
CA ALA A 75 -20.76 -4.98 5.08
C ALA A 75 -21.07 -5.14 3.57
N PRO A 76 -22.07 -4.41 3.05
CA PRO A 76 -22.29 -4.35 1.61
C PRO A 76 -21.06 -3.74 0.92
N PRO A 77 -20.84 -4.04 -0.37
CA PRO A 77 -19.76 -3.40 -1.12
C PRO A 77 -19.83 -1.87 -0.99
N SER A 78 -18.70 -1.26 -0.61
CA SER A 78 -18.62 0.16 -0.27
C SER A 78 -17.31 0.77 -0.77
N ASP A 79 -17.26 2.09 -0.89
CA ASP A 79 -16.05 2.78 -1.32
C ASP A 79 -14.99 2.73 -0.22
N GLY A 80 -13.79 2.32 -0.60
CA GLY A 80 -12.66 2.13 0.28
C GLY A 80 -11.38 1.94 -0.52
N GLY A 81 -10.51 1.06 -0.06
CA GLY A 81 -9.27 0.81 -0.78
C GLY A 81 -8.23 -0.01 -0.02
N THR A 82 -7.07 -0.15 -0.63
CA THR A 82 -5.93 -0.84 -0.02
C THR A 82 -4.62 -0.29 -0.54
N THR A 83 -3.55 -0.53 0.20
CA THR A 83 -2.19 -0.42 -0.32
C THR A 83 -1.54 -1.80 -0.39
N GLY A 84 -0.58 -1.96 -1.29
CA GLY A 84 0.18 -3.20 -1.41
C GLY A 84 1.11 -3.22 -2.61
N ILE A 85 1.68 -4.39 -2.88
CA ILE A 85 2.66 -4.61 -3.95
C ILE A 85 2.00 -5.39 -5.08
N VAL A 86 2.09 -4.90 -6.32
CA VAL A 86 1.51 -5.57 -7.49
C VAL A 86 2.23 -6.89 -7.76
N ASP A 87 1.48 -7.99 -7.84
CA ASP A 87 2.02 -9.33 -8.10
C ASP A 87 1.91 -9.72 -9.58
N SER A 88 0.71 -9.64 -10.13
CA SER A 88 0.44 -10.06 -11.51
C SER A 88 -0.52 -9.10 -12.21
N LYS A 89 -0.48 -9.07 -13.54
CA LYS A 89 -1.33 -8.18 -14.36
C LYS A 89 -1.97 -8.95 -15.50
N SER A 90 -3.18 -8.54 -15.84
CA SER A 90 -3.93 -8.92 -17.04
C SER A 90 -4.31 -7.66 -17.84
N ALA A 91 -5.19 -7.81 -18.83
CA ALA A 91 -5.67 -6.68 -19.64
C ALA A 91 -6.67 -5.77 -18.89
N SER A 92 -7.42 -6.31 -17.93
CA SER A 92 -8.51 -5.62 -17.23
C SER A 92 -8.51 -5.90 -15.73
N SER A 93 -7.40 -6.38 -15.20
CA SER A 93 -7.23 -6.64 -13.77
C SER A 93 -5.75 -6.79 -13.41
N PHE A 94 -5.46 -6.66 -12.13
CA PHE A 94 -4.18 -7.07 -11.55
C PHE A 94 -4.40 -7.62 -10.14
N THR A 95 -3.43 -8.36 -9.63
CA THR A 95 -3.40 -8.77 -8.24
C THR A 95 -2.33 -8.00 -7.48
N LEU A 96 -2.57 -7.75 -6.20
CA LEU A 96 -1.58 -7.20 -5.29
C LEU A 96 -1.57 -7.98 -3.98
N ALA A 97 -0.42 -8.06 -3.34
CA ALA A 97 -0.28 -8.51 -1.96
C ALA A 97 -0.31 -7.30 -1.03
N THR A 98 -1.23 -7.30 -0.06
CA THR A 98 -1.20 -6.32 1.02
C THR A 98 -0.04 -6.60 1.98
N ALA A 99 0.34 -5.62 2.79
CA ALA A 99 1.36 -5.83 3.82
C ALA A 99 0.99 -6.89 4.86
N THR A 100 -0.31 -7.15 5.03
CA THR A 100 -0.85 -8.18 5.92
C THR A 100 -0.91 -9.57 5.28
N GLY A 101 -0.46 -9.71 4.02
CA GLY A 101 -0.39 -10.99 3.31
C GLY A 101 -1.68 -11.41 2.63
N VAL A 102 -2.65 -10.50 2.49
CA VAL A 102 -3.89 -10.76 1.74
C VAL A 102 -3.64 -10.50 0.26
N GLU A 103 -3.96 -11.47 -0.59
CA GLU A 103 -4.01 -11.27 -2.03
C GLU A 103 -5.32 -10.57 -2.41
N VAL A 104 -5.21 -9.41 -3.05
CA VAL A 104 -6.35 -8.61 -3.50
C VAL A 104 -6.44 -8.66 -5.02
N THR A 105 -7.64 -8.96 -5.53
CA THR A 105 -7.94 -8.83 -6.96
C THR A 105 -8.47 -7.43 -7.25
N VAL A 106 -7.83 -6.72 -8.16
CA VAL A 106 -8.26 -5.40 -8.60
C VAL A 106 -8.79 -5.50 -10.02
N ASN A 107 -10.08 -5.23 -10.20
CA ASN A 107 -10.74 -5.14 -11.49
C ASN A 107 -10.64 -3.71 -12.01
N GLU A 108 -10.21 -3.57 -13.26
CA GLU A 108 -10.04 -2.29 -13.95
C GLU A 108 -11.11 -2.15 -15.04
N ASP A 109 -11.65 -0.95 -15.19
CA ASP A 109 -12.57 -0.60 -16.27
C ASP A 109 -12.11 0.67 -17.01
N SER A 110 -12.92 1.12 -17.97
CA SER A 110 -12.58 2.32 -18.77
C SER A 110 -12.61 3.63 -17.98
N ALA A 111 -13.23 3.65 -16.79
CA ALA A 111 -13.29 4.79 -15.89
C ALA A 111 -12.15 4.78 -14.85
N THR A 112 -11.44 3.66 -14.67
CA THR A 112 -10.27 3.57 -13.79
C THR A 112 -9.21 4.61 -14.17
N THR A 113 -8.86 5.47 -13.22
CA THR A 113 -7.84 6.50 -13.39
C THR A 113 -6.49 6.05 -12.82
N TYR A 114 -5.39 6.49 -13.44
CA TYR A 114 -4.04 6.14 -12.99
C TYR A 114 -3.24 7.37 -12.60
N ARG A 115 -2.40 7.21 -11.58
CA ARG A 115 -1.52 8.26 -11.06
C ARG A 115 -0.13 7.72 -10.74
N LEU A 116 0.86 8.59 -10.85
CA LEU A 116 2.21 8.39 -10.31
C LEU A 116 2.41 9.41 -9.20
N GLY A 117 2.26 8.97 -7.95
CA GLY A 117 2.13 9.86 -6.80
C GLY A 117 1.05 10.92 -7.01
N PRO A 118 1.36 12.23 -6.91
CA PRO A 118 0.37 13.29 -7.06
C PRO A 118 0.00 13.60 -8.52
N LEU A 119 0.65 12.98 -9.51
CA LEU A 119 0.52 13.34 -10.93
C LEU A 119 -0.38 12.35 -11.69
N PRO A 120 -1.28 12.81 -12.58
CA PRO A 120 -1.97 11.93 -13.52
C PRO A 120 -0.98 11.13 -14.38
N ALA A 121 -1.31 9.89 -14.66
CA ALA A 121 -0.47 9.00 -15.44
C ALA A 121 -1.30 8.07 -16.36
N PRO A 122 -0.71 7.53 -17.43
CA PRO A 122 -1.30 6.43 -18.18
C PRO A 122 -1.18 5.09 -17.44
N ALA A 123 -2.05 4.12 -17.75
CA ALA A 123 -2.09 2.78 -17.14
C ALA A 123 -0.77 1.99 -17.23
N ASN A 124 0.06 2.27 -18.24
CA ASN A 124 1.35 1.60 -18.44
C ASN A 124 2.43 1.99 -17.40
N VAL A 125 2.13 2.93 -16.49
CA VAL A 125 2.98 3.22 -15.34
C VAL A 125 2.94 2.09 -14.30
N LEU A 126 1.82 1.38 -14.21
CA LEU A 126 1.63 0.26 -13.29
C LEU A 126 2.46 -0.94 -13.74
N ARG A 127 3.34 -1.45 -12.86
CA ARG A 127 4.18 -2.63 -13.12
C ARG A 127 4.13 -3.58 -11.93
N THR A 128 4.42 -4.85 -12.17
CA THR A 128 4.68 -5.84 -11.11
C THR A 128 5.83 -5.35 -10.22
N GLY A 129 5.69 -5.55 -8.91
CA GLY A 129 6.64 -5.12 -7.88
C GLY A 129 6.48 -3.67 -7.43
N GLU A 130 5.62 -2.88 -8.08
CA GLU A 130 5.34 -1.50 -7.65
C GLU A 130 4.44 -1.48 -6.41
N SER A 131 4.72 -0.54 -5.51
CA SER A 131 3.80 -0.20 -4.42
C SER A 131 2.67 0.65 -4.96
N VAL A 132 1.43 0.37 -4.56
CA VAL A 132 0.25 1.08 -5.03
C VAL A 132 -0.70 1.41 -3.88
N LEU A 133 -1.45 2.50 -4.05
CA LEU A 133 -2.73 2.76 -3.39
C LEU A 133 -3.84 2.54 -4.42
N VAL A 134 -4.80 1.69 -4.10
CA VAL A 134 -5.98 1.43 -4.92
C VAL A 134 -7.21 1.92 -4.17
N LEU A 135 -8.03 2.71 -4.84
CA LEU A 135 -9.33 3.18 -4.35
C LEU A 135 -10.43 2.65 -5.26
N GLY A 136 -11.59 2.39 -4.68
CA GLY A 136 -12.76 1.94 -5.43
C GLY A 136 -13.77 1.19 -4.58
N LEU A 137 -14.68 0.50 -5.26
CA LEU A 137 -15.72 -0.29 -4.61
C LEU A 137 -15.11 -1.60 -4.09
N VAL A 138 -15.00 -1.72 -2.78
CA VAL A 138 -14.43 -2.88 -2.09
C VAL A 138 -15.52 -3.89 -1.78
N ASN A 139 -15.26 -5.14 -2.11
CA ASN A 139 -16.07 -6.30 -1.75
C ASN A 139 -15.15 -7.40 -1.25
N SER A 140 -14.94 -7.45 0.07
CA SER A 140 -13.93 -8.32 0.69
C SER A 140 -12.54 -8.09 0.06
N ALA A 141 -11.88 -9.13 -0.47
CA ALA A 141 -10.58 -9.03 -1.12
C ALA A 141 -10.64 -8.69 -2.63
N THR A 142 -11.77 -8.18 -3.12
CA THR A 142 -11.92 -7.71 -4.51
C THR A 142 -12.22 -6.22 -4.53
N ILE A 143 -11.54 -5.47 -5.41
CA ILE A 143 -11.78 -4.04 -5.59
C ILE A 143 -12.10 -3.77 -7.06
N THR A 144 -13.23 -3.12 -7.34
CA THR A 144 -13.47 -2.49 -8.63
C THR A 144 -12.89 -1.08 -8.58
N ALA A 145 -11.75 -0.86 -9.26
CA ALA A 145 -10.94 0.33 -9.07
C ALA A 145 -11.52 1.57 -9.76
N SER A 146 -11.72 2.64 -8.99
CA SER A 146 -11.91 4.00 -9.53
C SER A 146 -10.56 4.69 -9.77
N GLN A 147 -9.55 4.35 -8.97
CA GLN A 147 -8.22 4.94 -9.05
C GLN A 147 -7.12 3.98 -8.61
N VAL A 148 -6.01 3.99 -9.35
CA VAL A 148 -4.76 3.32 -8.99
C VAL A 148 -3.64 4.35 -8.96
N THR A 149 -3.00 4.51 -7.82
CA THR A 149 -1.85 5.41 -7.63
C THR A 149 -0.60 4.60 -7.36
N VAL A 150 0.39 4.66 -8.27
CA VAL A 150 1.73 4.11 -8.03
C VAL A 150 2.45 5.00 -7.01
N GLN A 151 2.94 4.39 -5.94
CA GLN A 151 3.63 5.03 -4.82
C GLN A 151 5.14 4.82 -4.94
N PRO A 152 5.90 5.82 -5.43
CA PRO A 152 7.32 5.65 -5.78
C PRO A 152 8.24 5.39 -4.58
N PHE A 153 7.78 5.63 -3.35
CA PHE A 153 8.58 5.48 -2.13
C PHE A 153 8.31 4.17 -1.38
N GLY A 154 7.46 3.29 -1.91
CA GLY A 154 7.18 1.99 -1.29
C GLY A 154 6.25 2.08 -0.07
N ASP A 155 5.46 3.14 0.02
CA ASP A 155 4.65 3.50 1.21
C ASP A 155 3.54 2.49 1.54
N GLY A 156 3.24 1.55 0.64
CA GLY A 156 2.22 0.51 0.80
C GLY A 156 2.74 -0.88 1.16
N GLY A 157 4.06 -1.08 1.22
CA GLY A 157 4.67 -2.40 1.40
C GLY A 157 4.81 -2.86 2.85
N ALA A 158 5.23 -4.12 3.03
CA ALA A 158 5.44 -4.75 4.34
C ALA A 158 6.34 -3.95 5.30
N ALA A 159 7.41 -3.32 4.79
CA ALA A 159 8.29 -2.50 5.61
C ALA A 159 7.60 -1.26 6.20
N ALA A 160 6.69 -0.63 5.45
CA ALA A 160 5.93 0.52 5.91
C ALA A 160 4.93 0.11 7.02
N ALA A 161 4.23 -1.00 6.81
CA ALA A 161 3.29 -1.55 7.79
C ALA A 161 3.99 -1.99 9.08
N GLN A 162 5.15 -2.65 8.99
CA GLN A 162 5.98 -3.00 10.15
C GLN A 162 6.41 -1.76 10.94
N LYS A 163 6.83 -0.69 10.24
CA LYS A 163 7.17 0.58 10.88
C LYS A 163 5.98 1.25 11.57
N ALA A 164 4.77 1.07 11.04
CA ALA A 164 3.53 1.54 11.64
C ALA A 164 3.00 0.62 12.77
N GLY A 165 3.62 -0.56 12.98
CA GLY A 165 3.20 -1.51 13.99
C GLY A 165 1.96 -2.32 13.62
N VAL A 166 1.62 -2.42 12.33
CA VAL A 166 0.44 -3.16 11.85
C VAL A 166 0.54 -4.65 12.20
N ILE A 167 -0.53 -5.17 12.80
CA ILE A 167 -0.71 -6.57 13.12
C ILE A 167 -1.78 -7.13 12.19
N ALA A 168 -1.41 -8.08 11.33
CA ALA A 168 -2.34 -8.71 10.40
C ALA A 168 -3.50 -9.41 11.13
N PHE A 169 -4.67 -9.43 10.50
CA PHE A 169 -5.84 -10.11 11.05
C PHE A 169 -5.57 -11.61 11.25
N GLN A 170 -6.01 -12.15 12.38
CA GLN A 170 -5.98 -13.58 12.67
C GLN A 170 -7.30 -14.01 13.25
N GLN A 171 -8.01 -14.88 12.53
CA GLN A 171 -9.31 -15.36 12.94
C GLN A 171 -9.24 -16.04 14.32
N GLY A 172 -10.14 -15.63 15.23
CA GLY A 172 -10.20 -16.16 16.59
C GLY A 172 -9.16 -15.59 17.56
N VAL A 173 -8.28 -14.70 17.08
CA VAL A 173 -7.36 -13.94 17.93
C VAL A 173 -7.97 -12.56 18.18
N PRO A 174 -8.28 -12.20 19.44
CA PRO A 174 -8.78 -10.88 19.76
C PRO A 174 -7.81 -9.78 19.35
N SER A 175 -8.34 -8.66 18.86
CA SER A 175 -7.55 -7.44 18.64
C SER A 175 -6.95 -6.96 19.97
N PRO A 176 -5.70 -6.49 19.96
CA PRO A 176 -5.11 -5.77 21.10
C PRO A 176 -6.00 -4.62 21.56
N VAL A 177 -6.14 -4.45 22.89
CA VAL A 177 -6.78 -3.27 23.48
C VAL A 177 -5.75 -2.16 23.56
N GLN A 178 -5.54 -1.46 22.44
CA GLN A 178 -4.55 -0.42 22.32
C GLN A 178 -5.08 0.71 21.44
N SER A 179 -4.96 1.95 21.92
CA SER A 179 -5.34 3.13 21.16
C SER A 179 -4.18 4.12 21.10
N VAL A 180 -4.11 4.88 20.02
CA VAL A 180 -3.15 5.97 19.82
C VAL A 180 -3.88 7.22 19.36
N GLY A 181 -3.53 8.38 19.91
CA GLY A 181 -4.12 9.65 19.52
C GLY A 181 -5.46 9.92 20.19
N GLN A 182 -6.35 10.63 19.49
CA GLN A 182 -7.70 10.94 19.92
C GLN A 182 -8.67 9.91 19.34
N ILE A 183 -9.39 9.21 20.22
CA ILE A 183 -10.47 8.31 19.85
C ILE A 183 -11.79 9.04 20.16
N PRO A 184 -12.66 9.25 19.16
CA PRO A 184 -13.98 9.83 19.38
C PRO A 184 -14.83 8.96 20.32
N ASP A 185 -15.85 9.56 20.93
CA ASP A 185 -16.91 8.79 21.59
C ASP A 185 -17.83 8.21 20.51
N TYR A 186 -17.59 6.96 20.13
CA TYR A 186 -18.30 6.26 19.05
C TYR A 186 -18.67 4.84 19.47
N THR A 187 -19.68 4.29 18.80
CA THR A 187 -20.02 2.87 18.88
C THR A 187 -19.79 2.26 17.50
N GLU A 188 -19.05 1.16 17.44
CA GLU A 188 -18.80 0.45 16.17
C GLU A 188 -20.12 0.09 15.48
N GLY A 189 -20.20 0.38 14.19
CA GLY A 189 -21.38 0.13 13.37
C GLY A 189 -22.48 1.20 13.47
N GLU A 190 -22.31 2.22 14.32
CA GLU A 190 -23.12 3.44 14.25
C GLU A 190 -22.55 4.44 13.24
N GLY A 191 -23.36 5.41 12.82
CA GLY A 191 -22.98 6.42 11.85
C GLY A 191 -23.51 6.17 10.43
N THR A 192 -22.94 6.86 9.45
CA THR A 192 -23.37 6.79 8.04
C THR A 192 -22.21 6.40 7.14
N ILE A 193 -22.34 5.31 6.39
CA ILE A 193 -21.34 4.94 5.36
C ILE A 193 -21.31 6.04 4.30
N VAL A 194 -20.14 6.61 4.07
CA VAL A 194 -19.90 7.64 3.04
C VAL A 194 -19.25 7.03 1.80
N SER A 195 -19.40 7.70 0.67
CA SER A 195 -18.89 7.26 -0.63
C SER A 195 -18.23 8.39 -1.41
N GLY A 196 -17.63 8.04 -2.55
CA GLY A 196 -16.95 8.94 -3.48
C GLY A 196 -15.78 9.67 -2.85
N THR A 197 -15.64 10.96 -3.16
CA THR A 197 -14.45 11.75 -2.81
C THR A 197 -14.18 11.82 -1.30
N VAL A 198 -15.21 11.74 -0.47
CA VAL A 198 -15.05 11.76 0.99
C VAL A 198 -14.40 10.45 1.46
N ALA A 199 -14.93 9.30 1.02
CA ALA A 199 -14.36 7.99 1.33
C ALA A 199 -12.94 7.85 0.78
N ASP A 200 -12.69 8.30 -0.46
CA ASP A 200 -11.37 8.29 -1.09
C ASP A 200 -10.33 9.05 -0.27
N LYS A 201 -10.67 10.24 0.21
CA LYS A 201 -9.75 11.08 1.01
C LYS A 201 -9.50 10.50 2.40
N ALA A 202 -10.54 9.99 3.06
CA ALA A 202 -10.40 9.36 4.37
C ALA A 202 -9.55 8.09 4.27
N THR A 203 -9.83 7.23 3.28
CA THR A 203 -9.04 6.03 2.97
C THR A 203 -7.59 6.38 2.67
N THR A 204 -7.35 7.38 1.82
CA THR A 204 -5.99 7.83 1.49
C THR A 204 -5.24 8.31 2.74
N ALA A 205 -5.90 9.08 3.61
CA ALA A 205 -5.31 9.56 4.85
C ALA A 205 -4.98 8.42 5.82
N ALA A 206 -5.89 7.45 5.97
CA ALA A 206 -5.69 6.28 6.81
C ALA A 206 -4.53 5.41 6.31
N GLN A 207 -4.52 5.04 5.02
CA GLN A 207 -3.47 4.20 4.43
C GLN A 207 -2.09 4.85 4.43
N ALA A 208 -1.99 6.18 4.55
CA ALA A 208 -0.71 6.87 4.71
C ALA A 208 -0.11 6.70 6.12
N VAL A 209 -0.92 6.39 7.13
CA VAL A 209 -0.49 6.17 8.53
C VAL A 209 -0.45 4.68 8.85
N VAL A 210 -1.46 3.94 8.40
CA VAL A 210 -1.67 2.51 8.64
C VAL A 210 -1.76 1.79 7.30
N PRO A 211 -0.64 1.55 6.60
CA PRO A 211 -0.65 0.94 5.28
C PRO A 211 -0.91 -0.57 5.35
N GLY A 212 -1.48 -1.12 4.27
CA GLY A 212 -1.56 -2.55 4.01
C GLY A 212 -2.82 -3.24 4.57
N GLY A 213 -3.76 -2.47 5.12
CA GLY A 213 -5.10 -2.93 5.40
C GLY A 213 -6.01 -2.82 4.19
N ILE A 214 -7.04 -3.66 4.15
CA ILE A 214 -8.18 -3.48 3.26
C ILE A 214 -9.22 -2.67 4.01
N VAL A 215 -9.42 -1.44 3.56
CA VAL A 215 -10.51 -0.57 4.01
C VAL A 215 -11.77 -0.98 3.25
N ASP A 216 -12.73 -1.60 3.92
CA ASP A 216 -13.99 -2.02 3.30
C ASP A 216 -15.04 -0.91 3.29
N ARG A 217 -14.96 0.04 4.24
CA ARG A 217 -15.89 1.17 4.35
C ARG A 217 -15.28 2.35 5.10
N VAL A 218 -15.86 3.52 4.87
CA VAL A 218 -15.65 4.73 5.66
C VAL A 218 -17.00 5.15 6.24
N VAL A 219 -17.03 5.40 7.54
CA VAL A 219 -18.24 5.76 8.29
C VAL A 219 -18.09 7.18 8.83
N GLN A 220 -19.03 8.06 8.52
CA GLN A 220 -19.13 9.37 9.16
C GLN A 220 -19.79 9.23 10.53
N LEU A 221 -19.09 9.73 11.55
CA LEU A 221 -19.51 9.76 12.95
C LEU A 221 -20.42 10.97 13.24
N SER A 222 -21.10 10.97 14.39
CA SER A 222 -22.05 12.03 14.76
C SER A 222 -21.43 13.41 14.92
N ASP A 223 -20.14 13.46 15.27
CA ASP A 223 -19.37 14.70 15.35
C ASP A 223 -18.88 15.19 13.97
N GLY A 224 -19.06 14.38 12.93
CA GLY A 224 -18.67 14.62 11.54
C GLY A 224 -17.25 14.17 11.19
N GLU A 225 -16.50 13.56 12.11
CA GLU A 225 -15.27 12.83 11.80
C GLU A 225 -15.60 11.51 11.07
N TYR A 226 -14.56 10.80 10.65
CA TYR A 226 -14.68 9.56 9.90
C TYR A 226 -13.95 8.42 10.60
N GLU A 227 -14.62 7.29 10.76
CA GLU A 227 -14.01 6.01 11.07
C GLU A 227 -13.70 5.29 9.75
N VAL A 228 -12.44 4.89 9.57
CA VAL A 228 -11.99 4.07 8.46
C VAL A 228 -11.78 2.65 8.99
N HIS A 229 -12.62 1.73 8.54
CA HIS A 229 -12.68 0.36 9.05
C HIS A 229 -11.81 -0.57 8.20
N ASN A 230 -10.93 -1.35 8.82
CA ASN A 230 -10.07 -2.33 8.15
C ASN A 230 -10.51 -3.75 8.43
N ILE A 231 -10.58 -4.60 7.39
CA ILE A 231 -10.99 -6.01 7.53
C ILE A 231 -9.83 -7.01 7.55
N SER A 232 -8.59 -6.56 7.32
CA SER A 232 -7.41 -7.44 7.22
C SER A 232 -6.32 -7.14 8.26
N ILE A 233 -6.63 -6.31 9.26
CA ILE A 233 -5.72 -5.88 10.31
C ILE A 233 -6.37 -6.16 11.68
N ASN A 234 -5.68 -6.84 12.60
CA ASN A 234 -6.09 -6.95 14.01
C ASN A 234 -5.77 -5.65 14.78
N TRP A 235 -4.71 -4.94 14.41
CA TRP A 235 -4.39 -3.62 15.00
C TRP A 235 -3.49 -2.79 14.07
N PRO A 236 -3.76 -1.50 13.84
CA PRO A 236 -5.01 -0.77 14.16
C PRO A 236 -6.16 -1.18 13.23
N HIS A 237 -7.30 -1.57 13.80
CA HIS A 237 -8.50 -2.00 13.06
C HIS A 237 -9.35 -0.80 12.60
N HIS A 238 -9.55 0.19 13.46
CA HIS A 238 -10.24 1.44 13.16
C HIS A 238 -9.25 2.60 13.13
N VAL A 239 -9.34 3.44 12.09
CA VAL A 239 -8.54 4.66 11.96
C VAL A 239 -9.46 5.87 11.92
N PHE A 240 -9.29 6.80 12.84
CA PHE A 240 -10.12 8.01 12.93
C PHE A 240 -9.49 9.16 12.19
N VAL A 241 -10.29 9.80 11.34
CA VAL A 241 -9.89 10.85 10.42
C VAL A 241 -10.80 12.07 10.62
N SER A 242 -10.20 13.22 10.85
CA SER A 242 -10.94 14.47 11.02
C SER A 242 -11.63 14.93 9.73
N LYS A 243 -12.50 15.94 9.86
CA LYS A 243 -13.19 16.62 8.72
C LYS A 243 -12.23 17.16 7.67
N ASP A 244 -11.00 17.49 8.06
CA ASP A 244 -9.94 18.00 7.18
C ASP A 244 -9.03 16.88 6.64
N PHE A 245 -9.46 15.62 6.78
CA PHE A 245 -8.76 14.42 6.32
C PHE A 245 -7.36 14.26 6.94
N LYS A 246 -7.29 14.46 8.26
CA LYS A 246 -6.10 14.18 9.07
C LYS A 246 -6.39 13.04 10.03
N VAL A 247 -5.50 12.06 10.11
CA VAL A 247 -5.60 11.01 11.13
C VAL A 247 -5.44 11.64 12.50
N VAL A 248 -6.41 11.43 13.38
CA VAL A 248 -6.43 11.95 14.75
C VAL A 248 -6.17 10.86 15.79
N GLY A 249 -6.51 9.61 15.46
CA GLY A 249 -6.21 8.45 16.28
C GLY A 249 -6.54 7.15 15.57
N TYR A 250 -6.22 6.02 16.21
CA TYR A 250 -6.52 4.68 15.72
C TYR A 250 -6.44 3.66 16.86
N GLU A 251 -7.17 2.57 16.71
CA GLU A 251 -7.23 1.43 17.64
C GLU A 251 -7.51 0.10 16.94
#